data_AF-A0AA42YA35-F1
#
_entry.id   AF-A0AA42YA35-F1
#
_cell.length_a   1.000
_cell.length_b   1.000
_cell.length_c   1.000
_cell.angle_alpha   90.00
_cell.angle_beta   90.00
_cell.angle_gamma   90.00
#
_symmetry.space_group_name_H-M   'P 1'
#
loop_
_entity.id
_entity.type
_entity.pdbx_description
1 polymer ?
#
loop_
_entity_poly.entity_id
_entity_poly.type
_entity_poly.pdbx_seq_one_letter_code
_entity_poly.pdbx_strand_id
1 'polypeptide(L)'
;MASIETNTPRLTRRSFLGGAAGLTFAVALGPKGFVLISPAHAAARENQIGAWVRIMPDNQITIVTPAAEMGQGSMTGVPIALAEELDADWDKVTLEMAPAEPEVYGYVSWGGRKSMGIYGSRAVMMYFDQMRIAGAQVRKVLLDAAAEKWGVDSAELTTEPSVVVHKASGRHMSYGEIAAFAETPSTMPEVTKADLKPKSEFRLIGKAVPRRDIPAKVNGSAQYSIDVRLPGMVYASTVHSPVQLGRPQRWNDDEIRSMKGVIDVVPLEHGVAVVAESFEQVLAARKALEVVWAEGALAQGYDSDAALMSSYETIAGDGNAVSETVGGKGDVEAAFANAAKVYKASFRSDYGYHAQMEPLNAVARFNANDGTLEVWEGTQAPGSSRQRLAQALGLDTAKVIHHQQYLGGGFGRRSINDYTIEAALIARATQRPVKMIWTREEDLAYGMFRPQALQCLEAALDDKGRVAGWRHCVIGDGGGLIYSGIKLDKYYPIPNQKIEQRGTSHGIRLKHWRAVAHPFNVFAIEGLV
;
A
#
# COMPACT_ATOMS: atom_id res chain seq x y z
N MET A 1 -10.03 40.71 28.32
CA MET A 1 -11.02 40.19 27.34
C MET A 1 -10.99 38.67 27.44
N ALA A 2 -12.17 38.05 27.42
CA ALA A 2 -12.50 36.78 28.08
C ALA A 2 -11.58 35.58 27.80
N SER A 3 -11.17 34.91 28.88
CA SER A 3 -10.52 33.61 28.94
C SER A 3 -11.54 32.48 28.79
N ILE A 4 -11.31 31.55 27.88
CA ILE A 4 -12.06 30.28 27.80
C ILE A 4 -11.22 29.23 28.56
N GLU A 5 -11.63 28.91 29.79
CA GLU A 5 -11.11 27.78 30.57
C GLU A 5 -11.73 26.47 30.06
N THR A 6 -10.91 25.53 29.59
CA THR A 6 -11.32 24.15 29.31
C THR A 6 -11.04 23.27 30.53
N ASN A 7 -12.06 23.14 31.39
CA ASN A 7 -12.01 22.31 32.59
C ASN A 7 -12.10 20.82 32.19
N THR A 8 -10.96 20.15 32.04
CA THR A 8 -10.90 18.69 31.80
C THR A 8 -10.66 17.99 33.13
N PRO A 9 -11.55 17.11 33.62
CA PRO A 9 -11.39 16.51 34.94
C PRO A 9 -10.21 15.53 34.97
N ARG A 10 -9.32 15.70 35.96
CA ARG A 10 -8.24 14.75 36.26
C ARG A 10 -8.81 13.50 36.92
N LEU A 11 -8.77 12.36 36.21
CA LEU A 11 -9.03 11.05 36.79
C LEU A 11 -7.89 10.67 37.75
N THR A 12 -8.23 10.32 39.00
CA THR A 12 -7.26 9.82 40.01
C THR A 12 -7.57 8.37 40.36
N ARG A 13 -6.54 7.63 40.81
CA ARG A 13 -6.62 6.18 41.15
C ARG A 13 -7.78 5.78 42.08
N ARG A 14 -8.36 6.70 42.86
CA ARG A 14 -9.43 6.41 43.83
C ARG A 14 -10.82 6.38 43.20
N SER A 15 -11.05 7.02 42.05
CA SER A 15 -12.31 6.95 41.31
C SER A 15 -12.44 5.69 40.44
N PHE A 16 -11.41 4.84 40.39
CA PHE A 16 -11.37 3.59 39.61
C PHE A 16 -11.86 2.35 40.38
N LEU A 17 -11.94 2.40 41.72
CA LEU A 17 -12.15 1.20 42.57
C LEU A 17 -13.56 1.10 43.21
N GLY A 18 -14.48 2.00 42.90
CA GLY A 18 -15.77 2.14 43.61
C GLY A 18 -16.98 1.35 43.08
N GLY A 19 -16.85 0.56 42.00
CA GLY A 19 -17.99 -0.18 41.44
C GLY A 19 -17.56 -1.56 40.94
N ALA A 20 -17.71 -2.57 41.78
CA ALA A 20 -17.32 -3.95 41.48
C ALA A 20 -18.51 -4.79 40.99
N ALA A 21 -18.37 -5.41 39.81
CA ALA A 21 -18.73 -6.81 39.50
C ALA A 21 -18.60 -7.05 37.99
N GLY A 22 -17.50 -7.65 37.53
CA GLY A 22 -17.32 -8.07 36.13
C GLY A 22 -15.87 -8.00 35.68
N LEU A 23 -15.33 -9.13 35.23
CA LEU A 23 -13.96 -9.32 34.78
C LEU A 23 -13.51 -8.28 33.74
N THR A 24 -12.22 -7.99 33.76
CA THR A 24 -11.52 -7.04 32.91
C THR A 24 -11.64 -7.42 31.44
N PHE A 25 -12.30 -6.54 30.68
CA PHE A 25 -12.30 -6.52 29.23
C PHE A 25 -11.86 -5.13 28.77
N ALA A 26 -11.08 -5.07 27.70
CA ALA A 26 -10.75 -3.82 27.03
C ALA A 26 -12.06 -3.18 26.48
N VAL A 27 -12.33 -1.96 26.94
CA VAL A 27 -13.49 -1.10 26.63
C VAL A 27 -12.88 0.29 26.30
N ALA A 28 -13.39 1.19 25.45
CA ALA A 28 -14.42 1.22 24.40
C ALA A 28 -14.53 2.70 23.93
N LEU A 29 -15.56 3.03 23.13
CA LEU A 29 -16.62 3.94 23.62
C LEU A 29 -17.93 3.74 22.84
N GLY A 30 -18.96 3.29 23.56
CA GLY A 30 -20.37 3.30 23.11
C GLY A 30 -21.05 4.65 23.38
N PRO A 31 -22.32 4.85 22.95
CA PRO A 31 -23.44 4.10 23.54
C PRO A 31 -24.57 3.62 22.58
N LYS A 32 -24.33 3.41 21.27
CA LYS A 32 -25.35 2.84 20.33
C LYS A 32 -24.79 1.89 19.26
N GLY A 33 -24.14 0.79 19.64
CA GLY A 33 -23.81 -0.31 18.71
C GLY A 33 -22.90 -1.37 19.33
N PHE A 34 -23.28 -2.65 19.19
CA PHE A 34 -22.54 -3.80 19.68
C PHE A 34 -21.63 -4.39 18.59
N VAL A 35 -20.40 -4.73 18.96
CA VAL A 35 -19.67 -5.89 18.43
C VAL A 35 -19.05 -6.61 19.65
N LEU A 36 -19.48 -7.85 19.91
CA LEU A 36 -18.87 -8.73 20.90
C LEU A 36 -17.55 -9.30 20.34
N ILE A 37 -16.46 -9.17 21.07
CA ILE A 37 -15.31 -10.09 20.96
C ILE A 37 -14.95 -10.50 22.39
N SER A 38 -15.15 -11.77 22.73
CA SER A 38 -14.67 -12.35 24.01
C SER A 38 -13.18 -12.69 23.90
N PRO A 39 -12.42 -12.89 25.01
CA PRO A 39 -10.99 -13.18 24.95
C PRO A 39 -10.76 -14.61 24.44
N ALA A 40 -11.76 -15.48 24.60
CA ALA A 40 -11.81 -16.82 24.01
C ALA A 40 -11.95 -16.76 22.47
N HIS A 41 -12.58 -15.71 21.92
CA HIS A 41 -12.65 -15.48 20.46
C HIS A 41 -11.39 -14.83 19.88
N ALA A 42 -10.52 -14.24 20.69
CA ALA A 42 -9.19 -13.83 20.22
C ALA A 42 -8.28 -15.05 19.92
N ALA A 43 -8.60 -16.22 20.48
CA ALA A 43 -7.91 -17.49 20.25
C ALA A 43 -8.53 -18.32 19.11
N ALA A 44 -9.81 -18.11 18.76
CA ALA A 44 -10.49 -18.82 17.68
C ALA A 44 -10.61 -17.92 16.44
N ARG A 45 -9.60 -17.98 15.55
CA ARG A 45 -9.57 -17.29 14.25
C ARG A 45 -10.54 -17.89 13.22
N GLU A 46 -11.76 -18.22 13.61
CA GLU A 46 -12.76 -18.74 12.67
C GLU A 46 -14.05 -17.91 12.77
N ASN A 47 -14.48 -17.43 11.59
CA ASN A 47 -15.77 -16.81 11.28
C ASN A 47 -15.93 -15.32 11.64
N GLN A 48 -15.40 -14.45 10.78
CA GLN A 48 -15.66 -13.01 10.81
C GLN A 48 -16.68 -12.58 9.75
N ILE A 49 -17.95 -12.89 10.02
CA ILE A 49 -19.11 -12.37 9.26
C ILE A 49 -19.18 -10.83 9.29
N GLY A 50 -18.63 -10.20 10.34
CA GLY A 50 -18.62 -8.75 10.56
C GLY A 50 -17.29 -8.05 10.30
N ALA A 51 -16.32 -8.68 9.64
CA ALA A 51 -15.05 -8.01 9.34
C ALA A 51 -15.25 -6.81 8.40
N TRP A 52 -16.07 -7.00 7.36
CA TRP A 52 -16.15 -6.08 6.23
C TRP A 52 -17.24 -5.02 6.36
N VAL A 53 -18.28 -5.29 7.17
CA VAL A 53 -19.47 -4.44 7.25
C VAL A 53 -19.99 -4.39 8.68
N ARG A 54 -20.40 -3.19 9.09
CA ARG A 54 -21.18 -2.94 10.30
C ARG A 54 -22.48 -2.25 9.90
N ILE A 55 -23.60 -2.73 10.42
CA ILE A 55 -24.92 -2.11 10.23
C ILE A 55 -25.44 -1.71 11.60
N MET A 56 -25.82 -0.44 11.74
CA MET A 56 -26.24 0.16 12.99
C MET A 56 -27.77 0.21 13.07
N PRO A 57 -28.39 0.20 14.26
CA PRO A 57 -29.84 0.28 14.41
C PRO A 57 -30.50 1.52 13.81
N ASP A 58 -29.75 2.61 13.63
CA ASP A 58 -30.19 3.83 12.93
C ASP A 58 -30.06 3.75 11.39
N ASN A 59 -29.79 2.54 10.87
CA ASN A 59 -29.62 2.21 9.47
C ASN A 59 -28.34 2.77 8.82
N GLN A 60 -27.38 3.26 9.61
CA GLN A 60 -26.04 3.58 9.11
C GLN A 60 -25.27 2.29 8.79
N ILE A 61 -24.63 2.27 7.62
CA ILE A 61 -23.80 1.14 7.17
C ILE A 61 -22.35 1.63 7.11
N THR A 62 -21.43 0.93 7.77
CA THR A 62 -19.99 1.14 7.61
C THR A 62 -19.41 -0.03 6.82
N ILE A 63 -18.71 0.26 5.72
CA ILE A 63 -17.93 -0.74 4.99
C ILE A 63 -16.44 -0.51 5.28
N VAL A 64 -15.79 -1.57 5.76
CA VAL A 64 -14.36 -1.61 6.01
C VAL A 64 -13.65 -1.88 4.67
N THR A 65 -12.77 -0.97 4.26
CA THR A 65 -12.10 -1.02 2.95
C THR A 65 -10.62 -1.37 3.09
N PRO A 66 -10.14 -2.40 2.38
CA PRO A 66 -8.78 -2.91 2.55
C PRO A 66 -7.76 -2.19 1.67
N ALA A 67 -8.22 -1.32 0.77
CA ALA A 67 -7.42 -0.76 -0.29
C ALA A 67 -6.89 0.62 0.06
N ALA A 68 -5.56 0.76 0.07
CA ALA A 68 -4.90 2.05 0.17
C ALA A 68 -5.35 3.03 -0.92
N GLU A 69 -5.48 4.31 -0.56
CA GLU A 69 -5.94 5.38 -1.45
C GLU A 69 -4.83 6.34 -1.81
N MET A 70 -4.56 6.44 -3.10
CA MET A 70 -3.45 7.21 -3.65
C MET A 70 -3.83 8.03 -4.89
N GLY A 71 -5.13 8.28 -5.08
CA GLY A 71 -5.70 9.04 -6.20
C GLY A 71 -6.58 8.21 -7.15
N GLN A 72 -6.52 6.88 -7.06
CA GLN A 72 -7.19 5.95 -7.97
C GLN A 72 -8.68 5.70 -7.65
N GLY A 73 -9.19 6.17 -6.51
CA GLY A 73 -10.59 5.98 -6.11
C GLY A 73 -10.92 4.58 -5.62
N SER A 74 -9.92 3.83 -5.17
CA SER A 74 -10.10 2.48 -4.60
C SER A 74 -10.91 2.52 -3.32
N MET A 75 -10.85 3.61 -2.55
CA MET A 75 -11.73 3.80 -1.38
C MET A 75 -13.20 3.83 -1.75
N THR A 76 -13.57 4.12 -3.00
CA THR A 76 -14.98 4.07 -3.42
C THR A 76 -15.25 2.83 -4.28
N GLY A 77 -14.40 2.55 -5.27
CA GLY A 77 -14.62 1.46 -6.22
C GLY A 77 -14.65 0.07 -5.61
N VAL A 78 -13.85 -0.19 -4.57
CA VAL A 78 -13.83 -1.48 -3.86
C VAL A 78 -15.10 -1.69 -3.02
N PRO A 79 -15.50 -0.78 -2.10
CA PRO A 79 -16.71 -0.98 -1.29
C PRO A 79 -18.03 -0.90 -2.08
N ILE A 80 -18.07 -0.25 -3.26
CA ILE A 80 -19.24 -0.32 -4.16
C ILE A 80 -19.60 -1.77 -4.50
N ALA A 81 -18.60 -2.63 -4.72
CA ALA A 81 -18.83 -4.02 -5.08
C ALA A 81 -19.58 -4.78 -3.97
N LEU A 82 -19.28 -4.46 -2.70
CA LEU A 82 -20.02 -4.99 -1.56
C LEU A 82 -21.40 -4.36 -1.44
N ALA A 83 -21.49 -3.03 -1.51
CA ALA A 83 -22.75 -2.30 -1.37
C ALA A 83 -23.78 -2.73 -2.44
N GLU A 84 -23.32 -3.01 -3.66
CA GLU A 84 -24.14 -3.55 -4.75
C GLU A 84 -24.79 -4.89 -4.35
N GLU A 85 -23.99 -5.84 -3.90
CA GLU A 85 -24.50 -7.16 -3.52
C GLU A 85 -25.29 -7.15 -2.22
N LEU A 86 -25.03 -6.19 -1.33
CA LEU A 86 -25.81 -5.98 -0.11
C LEU A 86 -27.16 -5.31 -0.39
N ASP A 87 -27.40 -4.75 -1.57
CA ASP A 87 -28.48 -3.77 -1.79
C ASP A 87 -28.42 -2.62 -0.77
N ALA A 88 -27.23 -2.13 -0.47
CA ALA A 88 -27.08 -1.00 0.43
C ALA A 88 -27.53 0.31 -0.24
N ASP A 89 -28.30 1.12 0.47
CA ASP A 89 -28.48 2.53 0.17
C ASP A 89 -27.14 3.25 0.32
N TRP A 90 -26.54 3.63 -0.81
CA TRP A 90 -25.21 4.21 -0.84
C TRP A 90 -25.11 5.48 0.01
N ASP A 91 -26.19 6.23 0.17
CA ASP A 91 -26.20 7.47 0.96
C ASP A 91 -26.13 7.23 2.47
N LYS A 92 -26.40 6.00 2.92
CA LYS A 92 -26.20 5.56 4.30
C LYS A 92 -24.85 4.88 4.54
N VAL A 93 -24.04 4.71 3.48
CA VAL A 93 -22.74 4.06 3.56
C VAL A 93 -21.65 5.05 3.95
N THR A 94 -20.97 4.72 5.04
CA THR A 94 -19.70 5.29 5.51
C THR A 94 -18.59 4.29 5.29
N LEU A 95 -17.34 4.76 5.23
CA LEU A 95 -16.19 3.93 4.95
C LEU A 95 -15.13 4.05 6.04
N GLU A 96 -14.50 2.93 6.37
CA GLU A 96 -13.43 2.85 7.37
C GLU A 96 -12.25 2.08 6.77
N MET A 97 -11.01 2.52 6.97
CA MET A 97 -9.85 1.77 6.48
C MET A 97 -9.67 0.50 7.30
N ALA A 98 -9.41 -0.62 6.62
CA ALA A 98 -9.20 -1.89 7.29
C ALA A 98 -7.89 -1.88 8.12
N PRO A 99 -7.88 -2.57 9.28
CA PRO A 99 -6.64 -2.96 9.94
C PRO A 99 -5.71 -3.71 8.98
N ALA A 100 -4.39 -3.60 9.21
CA ALA A 100 -3.36 -4.29 8.43
C ALA A 100 -3.31 -5.81 8.71
N GLU A 101 -4.41 -6.51 8.48
CA GLU A 101 -4.59 -7.96 8.69
C GLU A 101 -4.87 -8.67 7.36
N PRO A 102 -3.84 -9.04 6.57
CA PRO A 102 -4.04 -9.71 5.30
C PRO A 102 -4.83 -11.01 5.39
N GLU A 103 -4.75 -11.74 6.50
CA GLU A 103 -5.49 -12.99 6.64
C GLU A 103 -7.01 -12.79 6.66
N VAL A 104 -7.45 -11.62 7.11
CA VAL A 104 -8.87 -11.23 7.15
C VAL A 104 -9.22 -10.42 5.90
N TYR A 105 -8.46 -9.36 5.66
CA TYR A 105 -8.78 -8.30 4.69
C TYR A 105 -8.01 -8.38 3.37
N GLY A 106 -7.15 -9.37 3.21
CA GLY A 106 -6.33 -9.52 2.00
C GLY A 106 -7.03 -10.34 0.91
N TYR A 107 -6.69 -10.03 -0.33
CA TYR A 107 -6.97 -10.87 -1.49
C TYR A 107 -5.85 -11.90 -1.67
N VAL A 108 -6.14 -13.03 -2.34
CA VAL A 108 -5.12 -14.03 -2.66
C VAL A 108 -4.21 -13.50 -3.78
N SER A 109 -2.94 -13.27 -3.45
CA SER A 109 -1.93 -12.82 -4.42
C SER A 109 -1.44 -13.97 -5.30
N TRP A 110 -0.69 -13.64 -6.36
CA TRP A 110 -0.12 -14.61 -7.31
C TRP A 110 0.80 -15.67 -6.66
N GLY A 111 1.37 -15.37 -5.49
CA GLY A 111 2.17 -16.32 -4.72
C GLY A 111 1.35 -17.22 -3.78
N GLY A 112 0.02 -17.25 -3.93
CA GLY A 112 -0.89 -18.05 -3.10
C GLY A 112 -1.10 -17.51 -1.68
N ARG A 113 -0.47 -16.39 -1.31
CA ARG A 113 -0.58 -15.76 0.01
C ARG A 113 -1.56 -14.59 -0.01
N LYS A 114 -2.29 -14.37 1.08
CA LYS A 114 -3.14 -13.19 1.21
C LYS A 114 -2.32 -11.90 1.33
N SER A 115 -2.81 -10.83 0.72
CA SER A 115 -2.12 -9.54 0.64
C SER A 115 -3.12 -8.39 0.68
N MET A 116 -2.75 -7.32 1.37
CA MET A 116 -3.43 -6.02 1.28
C MET A 116 -2.67 -5.00 0.41
N GLY A 117 -1.61 -5.44 -0.26
CA GLY A 117 -0.80 -4.58 -1.12
C GLY A 117 -1.54 -4.13 -2.37
N ILE A 118 -1.55 -2.83 -2.65
CA ILE A 118 -2.20 -2.25 -3.83
C ILE A 118 -1.17 -1.86 -4.87
N TYR A 119 -1.17 -2.58 -6.00
CA TYR A 119 -0.18 -2.42 -7.07
C TYR A 119 -0.83 -2.43 -8.46
N GLY A 120 -0.21 -1.73 -9.41
CA GLY A 120 -0.54 -1.81 -10.85
C GLY A 120 -1.99 -1.46 -11.21
N SER A 121 -2.66 -0.62 -10.41
CA SER A 121 -4.08 -0.26 -10.57
C SER A 121 -5.04 -1.46 -10.53
N ARG A 122 -4.68 -2.51 -9.78
CA ARG A 122 -5.47 -3.76 -9.71
C ARG A 122 -6.40 -3.87 -8.51
N ALA A 123 -6.52 -2.83 -7.67
CA ALA A 123 -7.29 -2.88 -6.43
C ALA A 123 -8.71 -3.43 -6.64
N VAL A 124 -9.49 -2.82 -7.53
CA VAL A 124 -10.85 -3.27 -7.84
C VAL A 124 -10.84 -4.69 -8.40
N MET A 125 -9.97 -4.98 -9.37
CA MET A 125 -9.86 -6.31 -9.99
C MET A 125 -9.61 -7.43 -8.97
N MET A 126 -8.74 -7.20 -7.99
CA MET A 126 -8.35 -8.20 -7.01
C MET A 126 -9.43 -8.42 -5.94
N TYR A 127 -10.16 -7.37 -5.58
CA TYR A 127 -11.20 -7.44 -4.54
C TYR A 127 -12.62 -7.63 -5.07
N PHE A 128 -12.84 -7.52 -6.38
CA PHE A 128 -14.19 -7.44 -6.97
C PHE A 128 -15.10 -8.57 -6.51
N ASP A 129 -14.72 -9.82 -6.75
CA ASP A 129 -15.55 -10.97 -6.41
C ASP A 129 -15.65 -11.18 -4.89
N GLN A 130 -14.56 -10.98 -4.15
CA GLN A 130 -14.56 -11.17 -2.70
C GLN A 130 -15.48 -10.18 -1.98
N MET A 131 -15.48 -8.91 -2.39
CA MET A 131 -16.35 -7.89 -1.82
C MET A 131 -17.82 -8.15 -2.18
N ARG A 132 -18.08 -8.62 -3.41
CA ARG A 132 -19.42 -9.03 -3.84
C ARG A 132 -19.95 -10.21 -3.04
N ILE A 133 -19.13 -11.25 -2.87
CA ILE A 133 -19.46 -12.42 -2.04
C ILE A 133 -19.79 -11.96 -0.61
N ALA A 134 -18.95 -11.12 -0.01
CA ALA A 134 -19.20 -10.59 1.33
C ALA A 134 -20.55 -9.84 1.41
N GLY A 135 -20.88 -9.00 0.43
CA GLY A 135 -22.16 -8.27 0.40
C GLY A 135 -23.37 -9.19 0.28
N ALA A 136 -23.30 -10.20 -0.58
CA ALA A 136 -24.37 -11.18 -0.77
C ALA A 136 -24.55 -12.08 0.46
N GLN A 137 -23.47 -12.43 1.16
CA GLN A 137 -23.55 -13.18 2.41
C GLN A 137 -24.26 -12.37 3.51
N VAL A 138 -23.89 -11.10 3.69
CA VAL A 138 -24.58 -10.22 4.66
C VAL A 138 -26.05 -10.07 4.28
N ARG A 139 -26.38 -9.93 2.98
CA ARG A 139 -27.78 -9.88 2.53
C ARG A 139 -28.54 -11.15 2.92
N LYS A 140 -27.97 -12.35 2.72
CA LYS A 140 -28.62 -13.61 3.12
C LYS A 140 -28.92 -13.63 4.61
N VAL A 141 -27.97 -13.25 5.46
CA VAL A 141 -28.18 -13.16 6.92
C VAL A 141 -29.34 -12.20 7.27
N LEU A 142 -29.43 -11.05 6.60
CA LEU A 142 -30.53 -10.10 6.82
C LEU A 142 -31.89 -10.65 6.38
N LEU A 143 -31.93 -11.35 5.24
CA LEU A 143 -33.15 -12.00 4.74
C LEU A 143 -33.59 -13.11 5.70
N ASP A 144 -32.68 -13.96 6.15
CA ASP A 144 -32.98 -15.06 7.06
C ASP A 144 -33.49 -14.55 8.42
N ALA A 145 -32.85 -13.51 8.99
CA ALA A 145 -33.30 -12.90 10.23
C ALA A 145 -34.67 -12.22 10.10
N ALA A 146 -34.95 -11.56 8.98
CA ALA A 146 -36.25 -10.98 8.70
C ALA A 146 -37.33 -12.06 8.51
N ALA A 147 -37.00 -13.13 7.79
CA ALA A 147 -37.88 -14.28 7.54
C ALA A 147 -38.29 -14.95 8.86
N GLU A 148 -37.32 -15.22 9.74
CA GLU A 148 -37.55 -15.74 11.08
C GLU A 148 -38.47 -14.83 11.89
N LYS A 149 -38.17 -13.52 11.91
CA LYS A 149 -38.98 -12.54 12.64
C LYS A 149 -40.43 -12.47 12.14
N TRP A 150 -40.62 -12.70 10.85
CA TRP A 150 -41.90 -12.58 10.16
C TRP A 150 -42.68 -13.87 10.02
N GLY A 151 -42.07 -15.02 10.36
CA GLY A 151 -42.65 -16.35 10.20
C GLY A 151 -42.96 -16.71 8.75
N VAL A 152 -42.09 -16.34 7.81
CA VAL A 152 -42.22 -16.63 6.36
C VAL A 152 -40.95 -17.28 5.84
N ASP A 153 -41.00 -17.86 4.63
CA ASP A 153 -39.81 -18.39 3.97
C ASP A 153 -38.92 -17.22 3.46
N SER A 154 -37.60 -17.32 3.59
CA SER A 154 -36.68 -16.28 3.09
C SER A 154 -36.70 -16.16 1.56
N ALA A 155 -37.13 -17.20 0.85
CA ALA A 155 -37.37 -17.16 -0.60
C ALA A 155 -38.56 -16.25 -1.00
N GLU A 156 -39.46 -15.93 -0.08
CA GLU A 156 -40.56 -14.98 -0.32
C GLU A 156 -40.09 -13.51 -0.16
N LEU A 157 -38.88 -13.31 0.35
CA LEU A 157 -38.32 -12.00 0.64
C LEU A 157 -37.44 -11.49 -0.50
N THR A 158 -37.46 -10.17 -0.68
CA THR A 158 -36.56 -9.46 -1.59
C THR A 158 -35.94 -8.27 -0.88
N THR A 159 -34.95 -7.64 -1.50
CA THR A 159 -34.33 -6.42 -0.98
C THR A 159 -34.56 -5.22 -1.89
N GLU A 160 -34.72 -4.08 -1.24
CA GLU A 160 -34.59 -2.74 -1.80
C GLU A 160 -33.45 -2.02 -1.07
N PRO A 161 -33.00 -0.82 -1.49
CA PRO A 161 -31.90 -0.12 -0.83
C PRO A 161 -32.03 -0.05 0.70
N SER A 162 -31.22 -0.84 1.39
CA SER A 162 -31.18 -1.00 2.85
C SER A 162 -32.49 -1.41 3.51
N VAL A 163 -33.34 -2.16 2.80
CA VAL A 163 -34.65 -2.63 3.28
C VAL A 163 -34.93 -4.05 2.78
N VAL A 164 -35.41 -4.92 3.67
CA VAL A 164 -36.01 -6.21 3.33
C VAL A 164 -37.51 -6.04 3.12
N VAL A 165 -38.04 -6.66 2.07
CA VAL A 165 -39.42 -6.50 1.59
C VAL A 165 -40.09 -7.85 1.43
N HIS A 166 -41.24 -8.04 2.07
CA HIS A 166 -42.13 -9.19 1.85
C HIS A 166 -43.32 -8.79 0.97
N LYS A 167 -43.19 -9.01 -0.34
CA LYS A 167 -44.14 -8.52 -1.36
C LYS A 167 -45.58 -9.00 -1.14
N ALA A 168 -45.77 -10.26 -0.73
CA ALA A 168 -47.10 -10.82 -0.54
C ALA A 168 -47.91 -10.12 0.55
N SER A 169 -47.23 -9.65 1.61
CA SER A 169 -47.88 -8.92 2.72
C SER A 169 -47.73 -7.41 2.68
N GLY A 170 -46.81 -6.88 1.85
CA GLY A 170 -46.41 -5.47 1.87
C GLY A 170 -45.60 -5.05 3.11
N ARG A 171 -45.11 -5.99 3.93
CA ARG A 171 -44.23 -5.67 5.07
C ARG A 171 -42.83 -5.28 4.59
N HIS A 172 -42.24 -4.32 5.30
CA HIS A 172 -40.90 -3.80 5.06
C HIS A 172 -40.16 -3.71 6.40
N MET A 173 -38.86 -3.98 6.38
CA MET A 173 -37.98 -3.82 7.54
C MET A 173 -36.63 -3.30 7.08
N SER A 174 -36.20 -2.17 7.63
CA SER A 174 -34.88 -1.64 7.33
C SER A 174 -33.77 -2.54 7.86
N TYR A 175 -32.58 -2.45 7.25
CA TYR A 175 -31.42 -3.20 7.74
C TYR A 175 -31.05 -2.81 9.18
N GLY A 176 -31.26 -1.55 9.57
CA GLY A 176 -31.10 -1.10 10.95
C GLY A 176 -32.07 -1.75 11.94
N GLU A 177 -33.35 -1.88 11.57
CA GLU A 177 -34.33 -2.60 12.41
C GLU A 177 -33.94 -4.07 12.58
N ILE A 178 -33.46 -4.73 11.52
CA ILE A 178 -32.93 -6.09 11.59
C ILE A 178 -31.71 -6.14 12.52
N ALA A 179 -30.77 -5.20 12.36
CA ALA A 179 -29.57 -5.12 13.19
C ALA A 179 -29.85 -4.89 14.69
N ALA A 180 -31.05 -4.43 15.06
CA ALA A 180 -31.45 -4.25 16.45
C ALA A 180 -31.79 -5.58 17.17
N PHE A 181 -32.07 -6.66 16.43
CA PHE A 181 -32.43 -7.95 17.03
C PHE A 181 -31.73 -9.17 16.42
N ALA A 182 -31.21 -9.07 15.20
CA ALA A 182 -30.56 -10.19 14.53
C ALA A 182 -29.22 -10.53 15.19
N GLU A 183 -28.99 -11.82 15.38
CA GLU A 183 -27.70 -12.32 15.82
C GLU A 183 -26.82 -12.65 14.61
N THR A 184 -25.52 -12.39 14.73
CA THR A 184 -24.57 -12.78 13.70
C THR A 184 -24.36 -14.30 13.78
N PRO A 185 -24.56 -15.06 12.68
CA PRO A 185 -24.41 -16.51 12.75
C PRO A 185 -22.97 -16.89 13.06
N SER A 186 -22.76 -18.07 13.65
CA SER A 186 -21.40 -18.56 13.90
C SER A 186 -20.65 -18.86 12.62
N THR A 187 -21.34 -19.10 11.50
CA THR A 187 -20.76 -19.42 10.19
C THR A 187 -21.52 -18.65 9.11
N MET A 188 -20.80 -18.04 8.16
CA MET A 188 -21.42 -17.31 7.05
C MET A 188 -22.22 -18.27 6.15
N PRO A 189 -23.36 -17.84 5.60
CA PRO A 189 -23.99 -18.55 4.49
C PRO A 189 -23.02 -18.74 3.34
N GLU A 190 -23.07 -19.90 2.69
CA GLU A 190 -22.27 -20.14 1.50
C GLU A 190 -22.79 -19.28 0.34
N VAL A 191 -21.87 -18.60 -0.32
CA VAL A 191 -22.11 -17.78 -1.51
C VAL A 191 -20.94 -17.98 -2.45
N THR A 192 -21.26 -18.40 -3.67
CA THR A 192 -20.31 -18.59 -4.76
C THR A 192 -20.50 -17.49 -5.81
N LYS A 193 -19.63 -17.47 -6.83
CA LYS A 193 -19.79 -16.52 -7.95
C LYS A 193 -21.11 -16.72 -8.72
N ALA A 194 -21.69 -17.91 -8.68
CA ALA A 194 -22.95 -18.21 -9.36
C ALA A 194 -24.16 -17.57 -8.67
N ASP A 195 -24.04 -17.25 -7.37
CA ASP A 195 -25.09 -16.62 -6.57
C ASP A 195 -25.08 -15.08 -6.65
N LEU A 196 -24.05 -14.49 -7.27
CA LEU A 196 -23.89 -13.05 -7.35
C LEU A 196 -24.81 -12.46 -8.42
N LYS A 197 -25.25 -11.21 -8.22
CA LYS A 197 -26.11 -10.52 -9.18
C LYS A 197 -25.55 -10.52 -10.60
N PRO A 198 -26.37 -10.74 -11.64
CA PRO A 198 -25.95 -10.48 -12.99
C PRO A 198 -25.77 -8.97 -13.21
N LYS A 199 -24.94 -8.59 -14.19
CA LYS A 199 -24.67 -7.18 -14.53
C LYS A 199 -25.95 -6.39 -14.83
N SER A 200 -27.00 -7.04 -15.34
CA SER A 200 -28.30 -6.43 -15.62
C SER A 200 -29.02 -5.91 -14.37
N GLU A 201 -28.67 -6.40 -13.19
CA GLU A 201 -29.27 -6.01 -11.90
C GLU A 201 -28.43 -4.97 -11.15
N PHE A 202 -27.28 -4.55 -11.69
CA PHE A 202 -26.42 -3.59 -11.01
C PHE A 202 -27.02 -2.20 -10.92
N ARG A 203 -27.05 -1.66 -9.70
CA ARG A 203 -27.55 -0.34 -9.33
C ARG A 203 -26.43 0.69 -9.14
N LEU A 204 -25.27 0.25 -8.65
CA LEU A 204 -24.10 1.06 -8.31
C LEU A 204 -22.92 0.75 -9.26
N ILE A 205 -22.62 -0.51 -9.52
CA ILE A 205 -21.49 -0.92 -10.37
C ILE A 205 -21.73 -0.45 -11.81
N GLY A 206 -20.74 0.24 -12.37
CA GLY A 206 -20.82 0.79 -13.74
C GLY A 206 -21.66 2.07 -13.86
N LYS A 207 -22.11 2.64 -12.74
CA LYS A 207 -22.78 3.94 -12.68
C LYS A 207 -21.85 5.01 -12.10
N ALA A 208 -22.12 6.27 -12.44
CA ALA A 208 -21.43 7.40 -11.83
C ALA A 208 -21.97 7.62 -10.42
N VAL A 209 -21.15 7.30 -9.41
CA VAL A 209 -21.48 7.56 -8.00
C VAL A 209 -20.45 8.52 -7.39
N PRO A 210 -20.85 9.44 -6.49
CA PRO A 210 -19.92 10.33 -5.83
C PRO A 210 -18.86 9.55 -5.03
N ARG A 211 -17.59 9.94 -5.20
CA ARG A 211 -16.48 9.36 -4.46
C ARG A 211 -16.52 9.79 -3.00
N ARG A 212 -16.53 8.81 -2.08
CA ARG A 212 -16.60 9.04 -0.63
C ARG A 212 -15.32 9.66 -0.07
N ASP A 213 -14.20 9.53 -0.78
CA ASP A 213 -12.91 10.10 -0.38
C ASP A 213 -12.69 11.56 -0.84
N ILE A 214 -13.52 12.09 -1.74
CA ILE A 214 -13.34 13.46 -2.27
C ILE A 214 -13.62 14.55 -1.21
N PRO A 215 -14.75 14.55 -0.49
CA PRO A 215 -15.09 15.66 0.41
C PRO A 215 -13.98 15.98 1.42
N ALA A 216 -13.42 14.95 2.06
CA ALA A 216 -12.34 15.13 3.04
C ALA A 216 -11.04 15.68 2.43
N LYS A 217 -10.74 15.31 1.18
CA LYS A 217 -9.54 15.79 0.47
C LYS A 217 -9.67 17.25 0.04
N VAL A 218 -10.86 17.68 -0.39
CA VAL A 218 -11.06 19.06 -0.88
C VAL A 218 -11.24 20.09 0.23
N ASN A 219 -11.73 19.66 1.40
CA ASN A 219 -11.90 20.55 2.56
C ASN A 219 -10.75 20.48 3.58
N GLY A 220 -9.70 19.70 3.29
CA GLY A 220 -8.52 19.57 4.15
C GLY A 220 -8.71 18.74 5.43
N SER A 221 -9.80 17.99 5.57
CA SER A 221 -10.04 17.12 6.75
C SER A 221 -9.46 15.70 6.62
N ALA A 222 -9.09 15.28 5.41
CA ALA A 222 -8.43 13.99 5.17
C ALA A 222 -7.13 13.89 5.98
N GLN A 223 -6.97 12.80 6.73
CA GLN A 223 -5.78 12.56 7.54
C GLN A 223 -4.70 11.81 6.76
N TYR A 224 -3.57 12.49 6.54
CA TYR A 224 -2.32 11.87 6.11
C TYR A 224 -1.43 11.63 7.34
N SER A 225 -0.41 10.79 7.23
CA SER A 225 0.50 10.53 8.36
C SER A 225 1.21 11.81 8.85
N ILE A 226 1.44 12.79 7.96
CA ILE A 226 2.06 14.07 8.32
C ILE A 226 1.13 14.97 9.16
N ASP A 227 -0.19 14.73 9.14
CA ASP A 227 -1.17 15.50 9.90
C ASP A 227 -1.29 15.03 11.35
N VAL A 228 -1.02 13.74 11.60
CA VAL A 228 -1.13 13.11 12.93
C VAL A 228 -0.40 13.90 14.01
N ARG A 229 -1.07 14.19 15.12
CA ARG A 229 -0.49 14.83 16.30
C ARG A 229 -0.74 13.94 17.52
N LEU A 230 0.31 13.56 18.23
CA LEU A 230 0.23 12.78 19.46
C LEU A 230 0.74 13.61 20.65
N PRO A 231 0.20 13.42 21.87
CA PRO A 231 0.74 14.05 23.06
C PRO A 231 2.21 13.68 23.28
N GLY A 232 3.05 14.69 23.56
CA GLY A 232 4.49 14.50 23.78
C GLY A 232 5.30 14.10 22.56
N MET A 233 4.73 14.24 21.35
CA MET A 233 5.39 13.89 20.10
C MET A 233 6.58 14.80 19.80
N VAL A 234 7.64 14.21 19.23
CA VAL A 234 8.84 14.89 18.75
C VAL A 234 8.98 14.73 17.25
N TYR A 235 9.86 15.49 16.64
CA TYR A 235 10.10 15.49 15.20
C TYR A 235 11.47 14.90 14.91
N ALA A 236 11.58 14.16 13.81
CA ALA A 236 12.83 13.57 13.37
C ALA A 236 13.00 13.62 11.85
N SER A 237 14.25 13.56 11.42
CA SER A 237 14.62 13.41 10.01
C SER A 237 16.06 12.90 9.88
N THR A 238 16.29 11.96 8.96
CA THR A 238 17.58 11.24 8.77
C THR A 238 18.44 11.88 7.69
N VAL A 239 19.71 12.14 7.95
CA VAL A 239 20.70 12.46 6.90
C VAL A 239 21.33 11.14 6.48
N HIS A 240 21.13 10.72 5.24
CA HIS A 240 21.73 9.50 4.71
C HIS A 240 23.07 9.74 4.03
N SER A 241 23.79 8.64 3.81
CA SER A 241 25.01 8.65 3.03
C SER A 241 24.76 9.19 1.61
N PRO A 242 25.62 10.09 1.10
CA PRO A 242 25.55 10.55 -0.30
C PRO A 242 25.83 9.41 -1.29
N VAL A 243 26.53 8.36 -0.84
CA VAL A 243 26.67 7.10 -1.57
C VAL A 243 25.61 6.13 -1.07
N GLN A 244 24.78 5.63 -1.98
CA GLN A 244 23.69 4.69 -1.66
C GLN A 244 24.21 3.49 -0.85
N LEU A 245 23.48 3.14 0.21
CA LEU A 245 23.81 2.07 1.16
C LEU A 245 25.14 2.24 1.93
N GLY A 246 25.78 3.41 1.86
CA GLY A 246 26.89 3.76 2.76
C GLY A 246 26.44 3.80 4.23
N ARG A 247 27.40 3.65 5.14
CA ARG A 247 27.14 3.61 6.60
C ARG A 247 27.83 4.78 7.28
N PRO A 248 27.22 5.41 8.31
CA PRO A 248 27.90 6.44 9.07
C PRO A 248 29.05 5.80 9.88
N GLN A 249 30.20 6.47 9.91
CA GLN A 249 31.37 6.06 10.69
C GLN A 249 31.56 6.95 11.92
N ARG A 250 31.46 8.28 11.74
CA ARG A 250 31.61 9.28 12.80
C ARG A 250 30.83 10.53 12.45
N TRP A 251 30.39 11.29 13.44
CA TRP A 251 29.77 12.62 13.25
C TRP A 251 30.10 13.56 14.40
N ASN A 252 29.80 14.85 14.26
CA ASN A 252 29.97 15.88 15.30
C ASN A 252 28.88 15.78 16.40
N ASP A 253 28.75 14.61 17.04
CA ASP A 253 27.64 14.27 17.95
C ASP A 253 27.40 15.28 19.08
N ASP A 254 28.46 15.63 19.83
CA ASP A 254 28.37 16.54 20.98
C ASP A 254 27.86 17.92 20.58
N GLU A 255 28.31 18.43 19.42
CA GLU A 255 27.87 19.71 18.89
C GLU A 255 26.37 19.68 18.60
N ILE A 256 25.90 18.67 17.87
CA ILE A 256 24.49 18.54 17.50
C ILE A 256 23.60 18.35 18.73
N ARG A 257 24.02 17.51 19.68
CA ARG A 257 23.29 17.29 20.95
C ARG A 257 23.20 18.56 21.81
N SER A 258 24.17 19.46 21.70
CA SER A 258 24.17 20.73 22.42
C SER A 258 23.24 21.79 21.81
N MET A 259 22.76 21.59 20.58
CA MET A 259 21.88 22.54 19.92
C MET A 259 20.52 22.64 20.62
N LYS A 260 20.00 23.86 20.71
CA LYS A 260 18.74 24.15 21.40
C LYS A 260 17.57 23.31 20.86
N GLY A 261 16.95 22.54 21.75
CA GLY A 261 15.76 21.73 21.46
C GLY A 261 16.04 20.41 20.76
N VAL A 262 17.31 20.09 20.48
CA VAL A 262 17.70 18.72 20.10
C VAL A 262 17.52 17.83 21.31
N ILE A 263 16.85 16.70 21.09
CA ILE A 263 16.52 15.70 22.10
C ILE A 263 17.49 14.54 22.00
N ASP A 264 17.76 14.10 20.77
CA ASP A 264 18.63 12.96 20.52
C ASP A 264 19.21 12.99 19.10
N VAL A 265 20.31 12.27 18.93
CA VAL A 265 20.93 11.96 17.64
C VAL A 265 21.04 10.44 17.56
N VAL A 266 20.26 9.83 16.68
CA VAL A 266 20.10 8.37 16.62
C VAL A 266 20.84 7.84 15.39
N PRO A 267 21.90 7.02 15.56
CA PRO A 267 22.53 6.35 14.43
C PRO A 267 21.61 5.28 13.86
N LEU A 268 21.47 5.26 12.54
CA LEU A 268 20.74 4.28 11.76
C LEU A 268 21.73 3.53 10.84
N GLU A 269 21.28 2.46 10.19
CA GLU A 269 22.19 1.65 9.36
C GLU A 269 22.86 2.45 8.25
N HIS A 270 22.11 3.36 7.60
CA HIS A 270 22.58 4.12 6.43
C HIS A 270 22.52 5.64 6.61
N GLY A 271 22.38 6.10 7.86
CA GLY A 271 22.22 7.53 8.14
C GLY A 271 22.26 7.86 9.62
N VAL A 272 22.19 9.15 9.92
CA VAL A 272 22.11 9.67 11.28
C VAL A 272 20.84 10.52 11.39
N ALA A 273 19.95 10.16 12.30
CA ALA A 273 18.70 10.87 12.53
C ALA A 273 18.85 11.92 13.63
N VAL A 274 18.39 13.13 13.36
CA VAL A 274 18.26 14.20 14.34
C VAL A 274 16.84 14.19 14.88
N VAL A 275 16.68 14.27 16.20
CA VAL A 275 15.38 14.34 16.88
C VAL A 275 15.30 15.63 17.69
N ALA A 276 14.22 16.40 17.54
CA ALA A 276 14.03 17.67 18.24
C ALA A 276 12.57 17.96 18.61
N GLU A 277 12.35 18.98 19.44
CA GLU A 277 11.01 19.40 19.89
C GLU A 277 10.17 20.00 18.77
N SER A 278 10.80 20.64 17.78
CA SER A 278 10.15 21.19 16.58
C SER A 278 10.85 20.74 15.29
N PHE A 279 10.12 20.78 14.18
CA PHE A 279 10.72 20.40 12.89
C PHE A 279 11.74 21.43 12.40
N GLU A 280 11.58 22.71 12.70
CA GLU A 280 12.55 23.76 12.40
C GLU A 280 13.88 23.52 13.10
N GLN A 281 13.85 23.03 14.34
CA GLN A 281 15.05 22.63 15.07
C GLN A 281 15.70 21.39 14.45
N VAL A 282 14.91 20.41 14.00
CA VAL A 282 15.42 19.28 13.20
C VAL A 282 16.14 19.79 11.96
N LEU A 283 15.55 20.72 11.20
CA LEU A 283 16.17 21.28 10.00
C LEU A 283 17.47 22.04 10.30
N ALA A 284 17.50 22.82 11.38
CA ALA A 284 18.70 23.53 11.80
C ALA A 284 19.84 22.57 12.18
N ALA A 285 19.54 21.55 12.98
CA ALA A 285 20.53 20.56 13.41
C ALA A 285 20.99 19.65 12.26
N ARG A 286 20.10 19.27 11.33
CA ARG A 286 20.51 18.57 10.10
C ARG A 286 21.50 19.36 9.26
N LYS A 287 21.31 20.68 9.17
CA LYS A 287 22.20 21.56 8.41
C LYS A 287 23.61 21.64 9.04
N ALA A 288 23.69 21.53 10.37
CA ALA A 288 24.97 21.54 11.11
C ALA A 288 25.61 20.15 11.23
N LEU A 289 24.86 19.07 10.97
CA LEU A 289 25.33 17.70 11.11
C LEU A 289 26.38 17.38 10.04
N GLU A 290 27.58 17.06 10.49
CA GLU A 290 28.69 16.62 9.67
C GLU A 290 28.94 15.14 9.91
N VAL A 291 28.81 14.32 8.85
CA VAL A 291 28.99 12.86 8.94
C VAL A 291 30.17 12.42 8.08
N VAL A 292 31.09 11.69 8.69
CA VAL A 292 32.12 10.89 8.03
C VAL A 292 31.51 9.52 7.71
N TRP A 293 31.50 9.16 6.43
CA TRP A 293 30.92 7.91 5.93
C TRP A 293 31.99 6.83 5.77
N ALA A 294 31.64 5.59 6.07
CA ALA A 294 32.51 4.45 5.85
C ALA A 294 32.65 4.14 4.35
N GLU A 295 33.85 3.71 3.94
CA GLU A 295 34.11 3.21 2.59
C GLU A 295 33.52 1.81 2.36
N GLY A 296 33.48 1.39 1.08
CA GLY A 296 33.14 0.02 0.69
C GLY A 296 31.67 -0.23 0.34
N ALA A 297 30.84 0.82 0.27
CA ALA A 297 29.51 0.69 -0.31
C ALA A 297 29.61 0.27 -1.79
N LEU A 298 28.72 -0.60 -2.26
CA LEU A 298 28.77 -1.10 -3.64
C LEU A 298 28.60 0.01 -4.69
N ALA A 299 27.88 1.08 -4.34
CA ALA A 299 27.70 2.27 -5.19
C ALA A 299 28.89 3.24 -5.15
N GLN A 300 29.95 2.96 -4.39
CA GLN A 300 31.12 3.83 -4.28
C GLN A 300 31.79 3.99 -5.64
N GLY A 301 31.95 5.23 -6.10
CA GLY A 301 32.57 5.54 -7.39
C GLY A 301 31.69 5.21 -8.61
N TYR A 302 30.42 4.86 -8.41
CA TYR A 302 29.49 4.65 -9.51
C TYR A 302 29.10 6.00 -10.15
N ASP A 303 29.23 6.04 -11.48
CA ASP A 303 28.81 7.16 -12.32
C ASP A 303 27.70 6.66 -13.26
N SER A 304 26.48 7.18 -13.06
CA SER A 304 25.29 6.78 -13.83
C SER A 304 25.41 7.16 -15.29
N ASP A 305 25.98 8.33 -15.58
CA ASP A 305 26.12 8.87 -16.94
C ASP A 305 27.16 8.04 -17.70
N ALA A 306 28.31 7.78 -17.10
CA ALA A 306 29.33 6.91 -17.69
C ALA A 306 28.79 5.49 -17.93
N ALA A 307 28.02 4.95 -16.98
CA ALA A 307 27.39 3.65 -17.14
C ALA A 307 26.42 3.62 -18.33
N LEU A 308 25.52 4.60 -18.43
CA LEU A 308 24.49 4.65 -19.48
C LEU A 308 25.06 5.00 -20.87
N MET A 309 26.10 5.84 -20.92
CA MET A 309 26.66 6.34 -22.16
C MET A 309 27.78 5.46 -22.72
N SER A 310 28.49 4.69 -21.89
CA SER A 310 29.65 3.92 -22.33
C SER A 310 29.63 2.46 -21.85
N SER A 311 29.52 2.20 -20.54
CA SER A 311 29.63 0.83 -20.03
C SER A 311 28.53 -0.08 -20.58
N TYR A 312 27.30 0.42 -20.70
CA TYR A 312 26.17 -0.36 -21.22
C TYR A 312 26.31 -0.67 -22.72
N GLU A 313 26.88 0.23 -23.53
CA GLU A 313 27.18 -0.06 -24.94
C GLU A 313 28.27 -1.13 -25.07
N THR A 314 29.27 -1.09 -24.21
CA THR A 314 30.32 -2.13 -24.15
C THR A 314 29.70 -3.50 -23.84
N ILE A 315 28.80 -3.56 -22.86
CA ILE A 315 28.06 -4.79 -22.50
C ILE A 315 27.14 -5.25 -23.65
N ALA A 316 26.54 -4.33 -24.39
CA ALA A 316 25.69 -4.68 -25.53
C ALA A 316 26.49 -5.33 -26.67
N GLY A 317 27.72 -4.86 -26.91
CA GLY A 317 28.62 -5.40 -27.94
C GLY A 317 29.39 -6.66 -27.54
N ASP A 318 29.47 -6.97 -26.24
CA ASP A 318 30.20 -8.14 -25.74
C ASP A 318 29.33 -9.42 -25.80
N GLY A 319 29.73 -10.35 -26.67
CA GLY A 319 29.07 -11.66 -26.79
C GLY A 319 29.25 -12.57 -25.56
N ASN A 320 30.17 -12.26 -24.66
CA ASN A 320 30.41 -12.98 -23.41
C ASN A 320 29.79 -12.29 -22.18
N ALA A 321 29.09 -11.16 -22.37
CA ALA A 321 28.43 -10.47 -21.29
C ALA A 321 27.45 -11.40 -20.55
N VAL A 322 27.42 -11.27 -19.22
CA VAL A 322 26.42 -11.97 -18.39
C VAL A 322 25.03 -11.59 -18.90
N SER A 323 24.30 -12.60 -19.35
CA SER A 323 22.98 -12.43 -19.96
C SER A 323 22.01 -13.50 -19.48
N GLU A 324 20.73 -13.14 -19.44
CA GLU A 324 19.63 -14.05 -19.16
C GLU A 324 18.56 -13.87 -20.22
N THR A 325 18.13 -14.98 -20.84
CA THR A 325 16.98 -14.98 -21.75
C THR A 325 15.69 -14.82 -20.95
N VAL A 326 15.05 -13.66 -21.09
CA VAL A 326 13.80 -13.32 -20.38
C VAL A 326 12.57 -13.56 -21.23
N GLY A 327 12.72 -13.81 -22.53
CA GLY A 327 11.65 -14.20 -23.44
C GLY A 327 12.18 -14.61 -24.81
N GLY A 328 11.37 -15.35 -25.57
CA GLY A 328 11.72 -15.78 -26.91
C GLY A 328 10.82 -16.91 -27.40
N LYS A 329 10.81 -17.11 -28.71
CA LYS A 329 10.12 -18.22 -29.40
C LYS A 329 10.62 -18.35 -30.83
N GLY A 330 10.43 -19.51 -31.45
CA GLY A 330 10.84 -19.76 -32.83
C GLY A 330 12.36 -19.79 -33.02
N ASP A 331 12.78 -19.66 -34.27
CA ASP A 331 14.19 -19.66 -34.68
C ASP A 331 14.59 -18.26 -35.16
N VAL A 332 15.08 -17.44 -34.22
CA VAL A 332 15.50 -16.07 -34.52
C VAL A 332 16.74 -16.02 -35.41
N GLU A 333 17.63 -17.00 -35.32
CA GLU A 333 18.87 -17.02 -36.10
C GLU A 333 18.55 -17.24 -37.58
N ALA A 334 17.68 -18.22 -37.87
CA ALA A 334 17.18 -18.45 -39.23
C ALA A 334 16.41 -17.24 -39.78
N ALA A 335 15.59 -16.57 -38.95
CA ALA A 335 14.84 -15.39 -39.37
C ALA A 335 15.75 -14.23 -39.79
N PHE A 336 16.85 -14.00 -39.06
CA PHE A 336 17.83 -12.95 -39.39
C PHE A 336 18.73 -13.35 -40.55
N ALA A 337 19.13 -14.62 -40.66
CA ALA A 337 19.93 -15.11 -41.78
C ALA A 337 19.20 -14.99 -43.14
N ASN A 338 17.87 -15.13 -43.14
CA ASN A 338 17.02 -15.02 -44.33
C ASN A 338 16.35 -13.65 -44.49
N ALA A 339 16.76 -12.64 -43.71
CA ALA A 339 16.11 -11.32 -43.74
C ALA A 339 16.39 -10.60 -45.06
N ALA A 340 15.35 -10.06 -45.69
CA ALA A 340 15.50 -9.15 -46.83
C ALA A 340 16.01 -7.77 -46.39
N LYS A 341 15.64 -7.34 -45.17
CA LYS A 341 16.12 -6.10 -44.56
C LYS A 341 16.18 -6.24 -43.04
N VAL A 342 17.19 -5.65 -42.41
CA VAL A 342 17.30 -5.57 -40.95
C VAL A 342 17.33 -4.11 -40.53
N TYR A 343 16.49 -3.74 -39.56
CA TYR A 343 16.56 -2.46 -38.86
C TYR A 343 17.17 -2.65 -37.48
N LYS A 344 17.95 -1.67 -37.04
CA LYS A 344 18.55 -1.64 -35.72
C LYS A 344 18.34 -0.27 -35.09
N ALA A 345 18.00 -0.25 -33.80
CA ALA A 345 17.91 0.97 -33.03
C ALA A 345 18.36 0.70 -31.59
N SER A 346 18.85 1.75 -30.93
CA SER A 346 19.15 1.72 -29.50
C SER A 346 18.50 2.90 -28.81
N PHE A 347 17.98 2.67 -27.60
CA PHE A 347 17.26 3.65 -26.82
C PHE A 347 17.82 3.67 -25.40
N ARG A 348 17.78 4.84 -24.76
CA ARG A 348 18.27 5.01 -23.40
C ARG A 348 17.14 5.55 -22.53
N SER A 349 17.10 5.08 -21.29
CA SER A 349 16.26 5.67 -20.25
C SER A 349 17.11 5.89 -19.02
N ASP A 350 17.07 7.10 -18.50
CA ASP A 350 17.77 7.47 -17.27
C ASP A 350 17.01 6.97 -16.02
N TYR A 351 17.59 7.11 -14.85
CA TYR A 351 16.88 6.91 -13.60
C TYR A 351 15.62 7.78 -13.53
N GLY A 352 14.55 7.20 -12.99
CA GLY A 352 13.28 7.91 -12.80
C GLY A 352 12.91 7.97 -11.33
N TYR A 353 12.68 9.15 -10.80
CA TYR A 353 12.18 9.32 -9.44
C TYR A 353 10.64 9.40 -9.39
N HIS A 354 10.04 8.91 -8.31
CA HIS A 354 8.58 8.86 -8.11
C HIS A 354 7.94 10.22 -7.96
N ALA A 355 8.66 11.17 -7.34
CA ALA A 355 8.24 12.56 -7.16
C ALA A 355 6.82 12.73 -6.60
N GLN A 356 6.43 11.89 -5.62
CA GLN A 356 5.19 12.10 -4.87
C GLN A 356 5.17 13.50 -4.22
N MET A 357 3.99 14.12 -4.18
CA MET A 357 3.84 15.47 -3.62
C MET A 357 4.11 15.48 -2.12
N GLU A 358 3.54 14.51 -1.40
CA GLU A 358 3.82 14.32 0.03
C GLU A 358 5.17 13.60 0.22
N PRO A 359 6.19 14.26 0.81
CA PRO A 359 7.45 13.60 1.15
C PRO A 359 7.23 12.40 2.07
N LEU A 360 8.18 11.45 2.07
CA LEU A 360 8.07 10.28 2.92
C LEU A 360 8.04 10.65 4.39
N ASN A 361 7.06 10.12 5.09
CA ASN A 361 6.83 10.43 6.48
C ASN A 361 6.02 9.32 7.16
N ALA A 362 6.23 9.17 8.46
CA ALA A 362 5.46 8.28 9.31
C ALA A 362 5.46 8.81 10.74
N VAL A 363 4.45 8.45 11.52
CA VAL A 363 4.47 8.62 12.98
C VAL A 363 4.58 7.25 13.62
N ALA A 364 5.48 7.10 14.59
CA ALA A 364 5.66 5.87 15.34
C ALA A 364 5.64 6.14 16.85
N ARG A 365 5.04 5.22 17.61
CA ARG A 365 5.06 5.22 19.08
C ARG A 365 5.40 3.82 19.56
N PHE A 366 6.52 3.69 20.27
CA PHE A 366 6.92 2.44 20.92
C PHE A 366 6.56 2.49 22.41
N ASN A 367 5.84 1.50 22.89
CA ASN A 367 5.43 1.38 24.29
C ASN A 367 6.33 0.35 24.99
N ALA A 368 7.33 0.80 25.76
CA ALA A 368 8.25 -0.12 26.44
C ALA A 368 7.59 -1.01 27.51
N ASN A 369 6.43 -0.61 28.05
CA ASN A 369 5.74 -1.38 29.09
C ASN A 369 5.24 -2.73 28.61
N ASP A 370 4.80 -2.83 27.35
CA ASP A 370 4.21 -4.04 26.78
C ASP A 370 4.85 -4.47 25.44
N GLY A 371 5.84 -3.72 24.97
CA GLY A 371 6.56 -3.97 23.72
C GLY A 371 5.74 -3.70 22.46
N THR A 372 4.61 -3.00 22.54
CA THR A 372 3.80 -2.67 21.36
C THR A 372 4.40 -1.50 20.58
N LEU A 373 4.27 -1.58 19.25
CA LEU A 373 4.63 -0.53 18.32
C LEU A 373 3.35 -0.08 17.60
N GLU A 374 2.98 1.18 17.75
CA GLU A 374 1.95 1.81 16.93
C GLU A 374 2.59 2.65 15.83
N VAL A 375 2.07 2.52 14.61
CA VAL A 375 2.51 3.33 13.46
C VAL A 375 1.32 3.94 12.72
N TRP A 376 1.43 5.21 12.33
CA TRP A 376 0.53 5.88 11.41
C TRP A 376 1.28 6.12 10.11
N GLU A 377 0.83 5.47 9.04
CA GLU A 377 1.55 5.42 7.77
C GLU A 377 0.59 5.43 6.58
N GLY A 378 0.81 6.35 5.64
CA GLY A 378 0.24 6.26 4.31
C GLY A 378 1.06 5.31 3.43
N THR A 379 0.72 4.02 3.37
CA THR A 379 1.45 3.01 2.58
C THR A 379 0.58 2.30 1.55
N GLN A 380 1.20 1.79 0.48
CA GLN A 380 0.54 0.91 -0.50
C GLN A 380 0.43 -0.53 0.02
N ALA A 381 1.19 -0.90 1.06
CA ALA A 381 1.39 -2.28 1.49
C ALA A 381 1.34 -2.45 3.02
N PRO A 382 0.21 -2.16 3.69
CA PRO A 382 0.11 -2.15 5.15
C PRO A 382 0.54 -3.47 5.81
N GLY A 383 0.09 -4.61 5.27
CA GLY A 383 0.49 -5.93 5.79
C GLY A 383 1.99 -6.20 5.70
N SER A 384 2.65 -5.78 4.60
CA SER A 384 4.11 -5.92 4.47
C SER A 384 4.85 -4.95 5.39
N SER A 385 4.33 -3.74 5.57
CA SER A 385 4.87 -2.76 6.52
C SER A 385 4.91 -3.35 7.92
N ARG A 386 3.78 -3.89 8.38
CA ARG A 386 3.64 -4.51 9.70
C ARG A 386 4.66 -5.63 9.94
N GLN A 387 4.83 -6.52 8.98
CA GLN A 387 5.80 -7.62 9.05
C GLN A 387 7.25 -7.10 9.10
N ARG A 388 7.60 -6.13 8.25
CA ARG A 388 8.96 -5.56 8.18
C ARG A 388 9.31 -4.78 9.45
N LEU A 389 8.36 -4.04 10.01
CA LEU A 389 8.52 -3.34 11.29
C LEU A 389 8.77 -4.32 12.43
N ALA A 390 7.97 -5.40 12.48
CA ALA A 390 8.16 -6.46 13.46
C ALA A 390 9.55 -7.09 13.35
N GLN A 391 9.98 -7.42 12.12
CA GLN A 391 11.32 -7.95 11.86
C GLN A 391 12.43 -6.98 12.29
N ALA A 392 12.33 -5.70 11.91
CA ALA A 392 13.36 -4.70 12.19
C ALA A 392 13.50 -4.41 13.70
N LEU A 393 12.42 -4.54 14.47
CA LEU A 393 12.45 -4.33 15.91
C LEU A 393 12.58 -5.62 16.73
N GLY A 394 12.53 -6.80 16.09
CA GLY A 394 12.55 -8.09 16.78
C GLY A 394 11.26 -8.37 17.58
N LEU A 395 10.11 -7.92 17.06
CA LEU A 395 8.79 -8.07 17.70
C LEU A 395 7.98 -9.19 17.04
N ASP A 396 6.99 -9.71 17.76
CA ASP A 396 5.87 -10.41 17.12
C ASP A 396 5.10 -9.42 16.23
N THR A 397 4.67 -9.88 15.05
CA THR A 397 3.81 -9.09 14.15
C THR A 397 2.51 -8.64 14.84
N ALA A 398 1.99 -9.41 15.80
CA ALA A 398 0.81 -9.04 16.60
C ALA A 398 1.06 -7.85 17.55
N LYS A 399 2.32 -7.51 17.84
CA LYS A 399 2.69 -6.33 18.65
C LYS A 399 2.77 -5.04 17.83
N VAL A 400 2.64 -5.12 16.50
CA VAL A 400 2.67 -3.97 15.62
C VAL A 400 1.24 -3.58 15.23
N ILE A 401 0.79 -2.44 15.73
CA ILE A 401 -0.52 -1.86 15.43
C ILE A 401 -0.32 -0.83 14.31
N HIS A 402 -0.90 -1.09 13.15
CA HIS A 402 -0.76 -0.25 11.97
C HIS A 402 -2.05 0.53 11.70
N HIS A 403 -1.94 1.85 11.76
CA HIS A 403 -3.00 2.81 11.46
C HIS A 403 -2.80 3.37 10.05
N GLN A 404 -3.38 2.70 9.05
CA GLN A 404 -3.34 3.15 7.67
C GLN A 404 -3.88 4.58 7.54
N GLN A 405 -3.13 5.46 6.89
CA GLN A 405 -3.54 6.82 6.56
C GLN A 405 -3.73 6.98 5.04
N TYR A 406 -4.28 8.13 4.62
CA TYR A 406 -4.16 8.55 3.23
C TYR A 406 -2.68 8.74 2.86
N LEU A 407 -2.36 8.58 1.57
CA LEU A 407 -1.03 8.89 1.03
C LEU A 407 -1.10 9.90 -0.11
N GLY A 408 -0.20 10.89 -0.10
CA GLY A 408 -0.10 11.96 -1.08
C GLY A 408 0.68 11.57 -2.34
N GLY A 409 0.33 10.41 -2.91
CA GLY A 409 1.02 9.80 -4.05
C GLY A 409 1.99 8.71 -3.63
N GLY A 410 2.10 7.67 -4.49
CA GLY A 410 2.95 6.51 -4.21
C GLY A 410 3.83 6.14 -5.40
N PHE A 411 3.24 5.99 -6.59
CA PHE A 411 3.91 5.62 -7.84
C PHE A 411 4.81 4.37 -7.77
N GLY A 412 4.72 3.58 -6.68
CA GLY A 412 5.62 2.48 -6.36
C GLY A 412 6.54 2.73 -5.14
N ARG A 413 6.90 3.98 -4.81
CA ARG A 413 7.79 4.32 -3.68
C ARG A 413 7.28 3.86 -2.33
N ARG A 414 6.01 4.16 -2.03
CA ARG A 414 5.34 3.81 -0.75
C ARG A 414 4.93 2.34 -0.62
N SER A 415 5.51 1.46 -1.46
CA SER A 415 5.43 -0.01 -1.27
C SER A 415 6.63 -0.55 -0.50
N ILE A 416 7.59 0.32 -0.19
CA ILE A 416 8.69 0.10 0.75
C ILE A 416 8.45 0.98 1.97
N ASN A 417 8.86 0.50 3.14
CA ASN A 417 8.56 1.06 4.45
C ASN A 417 9.85 1.43 5.23
N ASP A 418 10.92 1.78 4.51
CA ASP A 418 12.23 2.14 5.06
C ASP A 418 12.13 3.34 6.01
N TYR A 419 11.49 4.42 5.57
CA TYR A 419 11.23 5.61 6.39
C TYR A 419 10.40 5.30 7.66
N THR A 420 9.46 4.35 7.58
CA THR A 420 8.62 3.93 8.72
C THR A 420 9.41 3.08 9.71
N ILE A 421 10.33 2.24 9.22
CA ILE A 421 11.26 1.47 10.07
C ILE A 421 12.17 2.44 10.84
N GLU A 422 12.72 3.46 10.19
CA GLU A 422 13.51 4.48 10.87
C GLU A 422 12.69 5.20 11.95
N ALA A 423 11.47 5.62 11.64
CA ALA A 423 10.57 6.24 12.61
C ALA A 423 10.38 5.35 13.85
N ALA A 424 10.18 4.04 13.65
CA ALA A 424 10.01 3.07 14.73
C ALA A 424 11.30 2.84 15.54
N LEU A 425 12.46 2.77 14.88
CA LEU A 425 13.76 2.65 15.54
C LEU A 425 14.05 3.88 16.42
N ILE A 426 13.75 5.08 15.92
CA ILE A 426 13.93 6.33 16.66
C ILE A 426 12.92 6.45 17.81
N ALA A 427 11.66 6.06 17.60
CA ALA A 427 10.66 6.02 18.66
C ALA A 427 11.07 5.08 19.80
N ARG A 428 11.68 3.94 19.46
CA ARG A 428 12.27 3.01 20.45
C ARG A 428 13.50 3.59 21.14
N ALA A 429 14.39 4.28 20.42
CA ALA A 429 15.57 4.89 21.03
C ALA A 429 15.20 6.00 22.03
N THR A 430 14.25 6.85 21.63
CA THR A 430 13.88 8.07 22.39
C THR A 430 12.78 7.86 23.41
N GLN A 431 12.06 6.73 23.34
CA GLN A 431 10.89 6.43 24.19
C GLN A 431 9.81 7.53 24.11
N ARG A 432 9.67 8.15 22.94
CA ARG A 432 8.68 9.19 22.64
C ARG A 432 7.95 8.87 21.34
N PRO A 433 6.72 9.36 21.14
CA PRO A 433 6.10 9.36 19.81
C PRO A 433 6.93 10.23 18.87
N VAL A 434 7.32 9.69 17.72
CA VAL A 434 8.20 10.36 16.75
C VAL A 434 7.44 10.56 15.45
N LYS A 435 7.41 11.79 14.96
CA LYS A 435 7.08 12.09 13.57
C LYS A 435 8.36 12.18 12.76
N MET A 436 8.59 11.18 11.92
CA MET A 436 9.65 11.18 10.94
C MET A 436 9.19 11.86 9.66
N ILE A 437 9.99 12.78 9.14
CA ILE A 437 9.81 13.37 7.81
C ILE A 437 11.16 13.33 7.09
N TRP A 438 11.24 12.61 5.97
CA TRP A 438 12.33 12.84 5.03
C TRP A 438 12.02 14.13 4.28
N THR A 439 12.96 15.09 4.30
CA THR A 439 12.78 16.31 3.50
C THR A 439 12.71 15.96 2.02
N ARG A 440 12.24 16.87 1.16
CA ARG A 440 12.17 16.58 -0.28
C ARG A 440 13.57 16.27 -0.84
N GLU A 441 14.57 16.99 -0.38
CA GLU A 441 15.97 16.82 -0.75
C GLU A 441 16.47 15.44 -0.32
N GLU A 442 16.16 15.01 0.91
CA GLU A 442 16.53 13.70 1.43
C GLU A 442 15.82 12.56 0.68
N ASP A 443 14.53 12.72 0.43
CA ASP A 443 13.69 11.76 -0.29
C ASP A 443 14.17 11.53 -1.72
N LEU A 444 14.72 12.57 -2.36
CA LEU A 444 15.39 12.49 -3.65
C LEU A 444 16.80 11.88 -3.55
N ALA A 445 17.64 12.40 -2.65
CA ALA A 445 19.05 12.02 -2.54
C ALA A 445 19.22 10.55 -2.15
N TYR A 446 18.44 10.08 -1.17
CA TYR A 446 18.38 8.69 -0.76
C TYR A 446 17.19 7.94 -1.38
N GLY A 447 16.75 8.39 -2.56
CA GLY A 447 15.63 7.80 -3.27
C GLY A 447 15.86 6.35 -3.71
N MET A 448 14.77 5.67 -4.06
CA MET A 448 14.85 4.43 -4.83
C MET A 448 14.36 4.72 -6.25
N PHE A 449 15.14 4.40 -7.27
CA PHE A 449 14.86 4.85 -8.63
C PHE A 449 14.22 3.77 -9.50
N ARG A 450 13.38 4.18 -10.44
CA ARG A 450 13.15 3.40 -11.67
C ARG A 450 14.52 3.20 -12.31
N PRO A 451 14.93 1.97 -12.65
CA PRO A 451 16.27 1.75 -13.20
C PRO A 451 16.50 2.52 -14.48
N GLN A 452 17.73 2.99 -14.67
CA GLN A 452 18.24 3.36 -15.98
C GLN A 452 18.49 2.11 -16.81
N ALA A 453 18.34 2.22 -18.13
CA ALA A 453 18.55 1.10 -19.04
C ALA A 453 18.93 1.55 -20.46
N LEU A 454 19.77 0.75 -21.12
CA LEU A 454 19.99 0.79 -22.57
C LEU A 454 19.19 -0.35 -23.21
N GLN A 455 18.31 -0.03 -24.16
CA GLN A 455 17.64 -1.02 -24.99
C GLN A 455 18.33 -1.10 -26.34
N CYS A 456 18.54 -2.31 -26.85
CA CYS A 456 19.05 -2.56 -28.19
C CYS A 456 18.11 -3.50 -28.92
N LEU A 457 17.61 -3.04 -30.07
CA LEU A 457 16.55 -3.72 -30.80
C LEU A 457 16.96 -3.94 -32.25
N GLU A 458 16.61 -5.11 -32.75
CA GLU A 458 16.75 -5.45 -34.16
C GLU A 458 15.47 -6.11 -34.68
N ALA A 459 15.04 -5.73 -35.87
CA ALA A 459 13.89 -6.30 -36.56
C ALA A 459 14.32 -6.81 -37.96
N ALA A 460 14.09 -8.09 -38.21
CA ALA A 460 14.32 -8.73 -39.51
C ALA A 460 13.01 -8.77 -40.31
N LEU A 461 13.00 -8.16 -41.49
CA LEU A 461 11.86 -8.16 -42.41
C LEU A 461 12.07 -9.22 -43.50
N ASP A 462 10.99 -9.92 -43.85
CA ASP A 462 10.95 -10.77 -45.03
C ASP A 462 10.83 -9.95 -46.33
N ASP A 463 10.87 -10.65 -47.47
CA ASP A 463 10.72 -10.07 -48.82
C ASP A 463 9.39 -9.36 -49.06
N LYS A 464 8.39 -9.59 -48.19
CA LYS A 464 7.06 -8.96 -48.21
C LYS A 464 6.95 -7.81 -47.21
N GLY A 465 8.03 -7.44 -46.54
CA GLY A 465 8.07 -6.36 -45.56
C GLY A 465 7.44 -6.70 -44.20
N ARG A 466 7.17 -7.97 -43.90
CA ARG A 466 6.65 -8.40 -42.60
C ARG A 466 7.80 -8.68 -41.64
N VAL A 467 7.61 -8.36 -40.36
CA VAL A 467 8.61 -8.66 -39.32
C VAL A 467 8.65 -10.17 -39.05
N ALA A 468 9.69 -10.83 -39.55
CA ALA A 468 9.92 -12.26 -39.42
C ALA A 468 10.77 -12.62 -38.19
N GLY A 469 11.61 -11.69 -37.70
CA GLY A 469 12.48 -11.90 -36.55
C GLY A 469 12.62 -10.65 -35.69
N TRP A 470 12.75 -10.83 -34.37
CA TRP A 470 12.98 -9.75 -33.41
C TRP A 470 14.04 -10.11 -32.38
N ARG A 471 15.01 -9.22 -32.16
CA ARG A 471 15.97 -9.28 -31.05
C ARG A 471 15.81 -8.05 -30.18
N HIS A 472 15.80 -8.25 -28.87
CA HIS A 472 15.74 -7.15 -27.90
C HIS A 472 16.63 -7.45 -26.70
N CYS A 473 17.71 -6.70 -26.53
CA CYS A 473 18.48 -6.66 -25.30
C CYS A 473 18.10 -5.46 -24.44
N VAL A 474 17.97 -5.66 -23.13
CA VAL A 474 17.93 -4.58 -22.15
C VAL A 474 19.13 -4.70 -21.22
N ILE A 475 19.93 -3.64 -21.14
CA ILE A 475 21.10 -3.57 -20.28
C ILE A 475 20.79 -2.67 -19.10
N GLY A 476 20.99 -3.16 -17.88
CA GLY A 476 20.78 -2.40 -16.65
C GLY A 476 20.78 -3.26 -15.39
N ASP A 477 20.55 -2.62 -14.25
CA ASP A 477 20.40 -3.25 -12.94
C ASP A 477 18.89 -3.34 -12.57
N GLY A 478 18.52 -4.29 -11.70
CA GLY A 478 17.19 -4.38 -11.12
C GLY A 478 16.33 -5.56 -11.58
N GLY A 479 16.88 -6.46 -12.41
CA GLY A 479 16.21 -7.69 -12.83
C GLY A 479 14.81 -7.45 -13.41
N GLY A 480 13.76 -7.98 -12.76
CA GLY A 480 12.37 -7.78 -13.20
C GLY A 480 11.93 -6.30 -13.34
N LEU A 481 12.67 -5.36 -12.75
CA LEU A 481 12.46 -3.93 -12.92
C LEU A 481 12.89 -3.37 -14.28
N ILE A 482 13.64 -4.13 -15.10
CA ILE A 482 14.11 -3.71 -16.42
C ILE A 482 13.43 -4.41 -17.60
N TYR A 483 12.84 -5.59 -17.42
CA TYR A 483 12.26 -6.35 -18.54
C TYR A 483 10.74 -6.55 -18.47
N SER A 484 10.03 -5.95 -17.51
CA SER A 484 8.56 -5.94 -17.59
C SER A 484 8.08 -5.20 -18.84
N GLY A 485 7.08 -5.75 -19.52
CA GLY A 485 6.57 -5.17 -20.78
C GLY A 485 7.45 -5.40 -22.01
N ILE A 486 8.57 -6.12 -21.90
CA ILE A 486 9.48 -6.34 -23.02
C ILE A 486 8.96 -7.39 -24.02
N LYS A 487 8.09 -8.29 -23.56
CA LYS A 487 7.59 -9.44 -24.33
C LYS A 487 6.53 -9.01 -25.32
N LEU A 488 6.72 -9.37 -26.59
CA LEU A 488 5.87 -8.92 -27.69
C LEU A 488 4.56 -9.70 -27.85
N ASP A 489 4.37 -10.81 -27.15
CA ASP A 489 3.21 -11.70 -27.35
C ASP A 489 1.84 -11.01 -27.18
N LYS A 490 1.81 -9.87 -26.47
CA LYS A 490 0.61 -9.06 -26.27
C LYS A 490 0.46 -7.88 -27.24
N TYR A 491 1.50 -7.60 -28.03
CA TYR A 491 1.58 -6.42 -28.90
C TYR A 491 1.59 -6.82 -30.38
N TYR A 492 2.46 -7.76 -30.77
CA TYR A 492 2.67 -8.14 -32.17
C TYR A 492 2.86 -9.66 -32.33
N PRO A 493 2.27 -10.26 -33.39
CA PRO A 493 2.40 -11.69 -33.66
C PRO A 493 3.71 -12.04 -34.39
N ILE A 494 4.86 -11.58 -33.88
CA ILE A 494 6.17 -11.85 -34.50
C ILE A 494 6.59 -13.31 -34.22
N PRO A 495 6.90 -14.11 -35.26
CA PRO A 495 7.06 -15.56 -35.10
C PRO A 495 8.37 -15.98 -34.43
N ASN A 496 9.46 -15.24 -34.67
CA ASN A 496 10.79 -15.56 -34.15
C ASN A 496 11.32 -14.43 -33.29
N GLN A 497 11.67 -14.71 -32.04
CA GLN A 497 12.00 -13.71 -31.04
C GLN A 497 13.12 -14.21 -30.12
N LYS A 498 14.02 -13.31 -29.76
CA LYS A 498 14.96 -13.50 -28.65
C LYS A 498 15.07 -12.22 -27.83
N ILE A 499 14.82 -12.34 -26.53
CA ILE A 499 14.80 -11.22 -25.61
C ILE A 499 15.70 -11.54 -24.42
N GLU A 500 16.65 -10.67 -24.16
CA GLU A 500 17.68 -10.86 -23.14
C GLU A 500 17.75 -9.65 -22.21
N GLN A 501 18.03 -9.90 -20.94
CA GLN A 501 18.60 -8.89 -20.06
C GLN A 501 20.11 -9.10 -19.93
N ARG A 502 20.88 -8.03 -19.79
CA ARG A 502 22.32 -8.06 -19.51
C ARG A 502 22.68 -7.04 -18.44
N GLY A 503 23.76 -7.29 -17.70
CA GLY A 503 24.32 -6.33 -16.75
C GLY A 503 24.55 -6.90 -15.36
N THR A 504 25.09 -6.04 -14.50
CA THR A 504 25.41 -6.34 -13.09
C THR A 504 24.85 -5.24 -12.18
N SER A 505 24.77 -5.53 -10.89
CA SER A 505 24.34 -4.51 -9.92
C SER A 505 25.44 -3.53 -9.59
N HIS A 506 25.04 -2.27 -9.43
CA HIS A 506 25.94 -1.16 -9.08
C HIS A 506 25.65 -0.60 -7.67
N GLY A 507 24.87 -1.31 -6.84
CA GLY A 507 24.55 -0.88 -5.49
C GLY A 507 23.55 0.28 -5.39
N ILE A 508 23.00 0.74 -6.52
CA ILE A 508 21.94 1.75 -6.53
C ILE A 508 20.63 1.12 -6.07
N ARG A 509 19.91 1.82 -5.18
CA ARG A 509 18.61 1.35 -4.70
C ARG A 509 17.56 1.55 -5.79
N LEU A 510 16.94 0.46 -6.21
CA LEU A 510 15.96 0.47 -7.30
C LEU A 510 14.57 0.11 -6.80
N LYS A 511 13.56 0.72 -7.40
CA LYS A 511 12.17 0.35 -7.14
C LYS A 511 11.28 0.56 -8.35
N HIS A 512 10.21 -0.24 -8.37
CA HIS A 512 9.07 -0.06 -9.27
C HIS A 512 8.65 1.41 -9.32
N TRP A 513 8.63 1.97 -10.52
CA TRP A 513 7.93 3.22 -10.84
C TRP A 513 6.69 2.89 -11.65
N ARG A 514 5.74 3.82 -11.77
CA ARG A 514 4.44 3.58 -12.39
C ARG A 514 4.61 2.88 -13.76
N ALA A 515 3.86 1.79 -13.94
CA ALA A 515 3.92 0.93 -15.12
C ALA A 515 5.22 0.12 -15.32
N VAL A 516 6.04 -0.11 -14.29
CA VAL A 516 7.15 -1.11 -14.20
C VAL A 516 7.76 -1.52 -15.54
N ALA A 517 8.84 -0.85 -15.94
CA ALA A 517 9.61 -1.05 -17.17
C ALA A 517 8.87 -0.82 -18.51
N HIS A 518 7.52 -0.88 -18.56
CA HIS A 518 6.77 -0.62 -19.78
C HIS A 518 7.11 0.75 -20.41
N PRO A 519 7.24 1.86 -19.65
CA PRO A 519 7.46 3.16 -20.27
C PRO A 519 8.69 3.23 -21.18
N PHE A 520 9.78 2.51 -20.87
CA PHE A 520 10.97 2.51 -21.72
C PHE A 520 11.01 1.32 -22.68
N ASN A 521 10.52 0.14 -22.27
CA ASN A 521 10.49 -1.01 -23.17
C ASN A 521 9.50 -0.83 -24.31
N VAL A 522 8.27 -0.36 -24.01
CA VAL A 522 7.27 -0.09 -25.04
C VAL A 522 7.69 1.10 -25.90
N PHE A 523 8.27 2.14 -25.31
CA PHE A 523 8.83 3.26 -26.10
C PHE A 523 9.90 2.77 -27.09
N ALA A 524 10.80 1.90 -26.67
CA ALA A 524 11.84 1.36 -27.53
C ALA A 524 11.28 0.41 -28.63
N ILE A 525 10.27 -0.39 -28.28
CA ILE A 525 9.56 -1.25 -29.25
C ILE A 525 8.84 -0.38 -30.29
N GLU A 526 7.99 0.54 -29.86
CA GLU A 526 7.21 1.42 -30.74
C GLU A 526 8.09 2.44 -31.48
N GLY A 527 9.29 2.74 -30.97
CA GLY A 527 10.24 3.61 -31.65
C GLY A 527 10.98 2.92 -32.81
N LEU A 528 11.03 1.58 -32.81
CA LEU A 528 11.60 0.80 -33.92
C LEU A 528 10.53 0.42 -34.96
N VAL A 529 9.30 0.14 -34.52
CA VAL A 529 8.13 -0.10 -35.39
C VAL A 529 7.78 1.16 -36.16
#